data_AF-A0A950BPP4-F1
#
_entry.id   AF-A0A950BPP4-F1
#
_cell.length_a   1.000
_cell.length_b   1.000
_cell.length_c   1.000
_cell.angle_alpha   90.00
_cell.angle_beta   90.00
_cell.angle_gamma   90.00
#
_symmetry.space_group_name_H-M   'P 1'
#
loop_
_entity.id
_entity.type
_entity.pdbx_description
1 polymer ?
#
loop_
_entity_poly.entity_id
_entity_poly.type
_entity_poly.pdbx_seq_one_letter_code
_entity_poly.pdbx_strand_id
1 'polypeptide(L)'
;MKPIPYRHHAAGKRKIRRRLDRPVTAPTPNPVFTASNIHYDVASKTRAISCGGIGAIQLLVRKLGLAEAIDQRLHLLKFHFPYHESDHVLNFAYNALCNGTCLDDIELRRNDVVFLDALGADRIPDPTTAGDFCRRFTAEDVEILQDVFDHTRVKLWKEQPPEFFDEA
;
A
#
# COMPACT_ATOMS: atom_id res chain seq x y z
N MET A 1 -19.80 21.42 -19.52
CA MET A 1 -19.03 20.24 -19.03
C MET A 1 -18.03 19.85 -20.12
N LYS A 2 -16.73 20.12 -19.96
CA LYS A 2 -15.73 19.77 -20.98
C LYS A 2 -15.54 18.24 -20.98
N PRO A 3 -15.55 17.56 -22.15
CA PRO A 3 -15.37 16.12 -22.20
C PRO A 3 -13.98 15.74 -21.69
N ILE A 4 -13.92 14.83 -20.72
CA ILE A 4 -12.66 14.25 -20.24
C ILE A 4 -12.00 13.55 -21.45
N PRO A 5 -10.74 13.85 -21.81
CA PRO A 5 -10.17 13.33 -23.05
C PRO A 5 -9.97 11.81 -22.95
N TYR A 6 -10.80 11.05 -23.67
CA TYR A 6 -10.86 9.58 -23.74
C TYR A 6 -9.49 8.90 -23.98
N ARG A 7 -8.53 9.60 -24.60
CA ARG A 7 -7.19 9.09 -24.91
C ARG A 7 -6.31 8.81 -23.69
N HIS A 8 -6.43 9.58 -22.60
CA HIS A 8 -5.60 9.38 -21.40
C HIS A 8 -6.00 8.12 -20.61
N HIS A 9 -7.31 7.85 -20.53
CA HIS A 9 -7.84 6.65 -19.87
C HIS A 9 -7.44 5.35 -20.60
N ALA A 10 -7.47 5.34 -21.93
CA ALA A 10 -7.04 4.18 -22.72
C ALA A 10 -5.53 3.88 -22.57
N ALA A 11 -4.69 4.90 -22.47
CA ALA A 11 -3.25 4.72 -22.24
C ALA A 11 -2.95 4.15 -20.84
N GLY A 12 -3.65 4.64 -19.81
CA GLY A 12 -3.55 4.10 -18.45
C GLY A 12 -3.94 2.62 -18.38
N LYS A 13 -5.10 2.28 -18.96
CA LYS A 13 -5.57 0.89 -19.06
C LYS A 13 -4.58 -0.04 -19.76
N ARG A 14 -3.93 0.42 -20.84
CA ARG A 14 -2.87 -0.35 -21.52
C ARG A 14 -1.65 -0.56 -20.62
N LYS A 15 -1.24 0.45 -19.85
CA LYS A 15 -0.10 0.33 -18.91
C LYS A 15 -0.41 -0.67 -17.79
N ILE A 16 -1.61 -0.63 -17.22
CA ILE A 16 -2.06 -1.62 -16.21
C ILE A 16 -2.09 -3.02 -16.80
N ARG A 17 -2.70 -3.20 -17.99
CA ARG A 17 -2.71 -4.50 -18.66
C ARG A 17 -1.30 -5.06 -18.85
N ARG A 18 -0.36 -4.26 -19.35
CA ARG A 18 1.05 -4.66 -19.50
C ARG A 18 1.72 -5.06 -18.19
N ARG A 19 1.34 -4.44 -17.06
CA ARG A 19 1.85 -4.82 -15.72
C ARG A 19 1.28 -6.16 -15.26
N LEU A 20 -0.01 -6.39 -15.49
CA LEU A 20 -0.71 -7.61 -15.11
C LEU A 20 -0.30 -8.81 -15.99
N ASP A 21 -0.01 -8.58 -17.27
CA ASP A 21 0.42 -9.61 -18.22
C ASP A 21 1.78 -10.25 -17.87
N ARG A 22 2.55 -9.65 -16.96
CA ARG A 22 3.78 -10.26 -16.44
C ARG A 22 3.40 -11.45 -15.55
N PRO A 23 3.75 -12.70 -15.93
CA PRO A 23 3.45 -13.84 -15.07
C PRO A 23 4.32 -13.77 -13.81
N VAL A 24 3.69 -14.02 -12.66
CA VAL A 24 4.42 -14.37 -11.44
C VAL A 24 4.64 -15.87 -11.58
N THR A 25 5.90 -16.32 -11.60
CA THR A 25 6.28 -17.71 -11.87
C THR A 25 7.00 -18.37 -10.70
N ALA A 26 7.40 -17.59 -9.71
CA ALA A 26 8.07 -18.07 -8.50
C ALA A 26 7.68 -17.19 -7.31
N PRO A 27 7.78 -17.72 -6.07
CA PRO A 27 7.60 -16.92 -4.87
C PRO A 27 8.51 -15.69 -4.88
N THR A 28 7.98 -14.58 -4.41
CA THR A 28 8.69 -13.30 -4.38
C THR A 28 9.45 -13.17 -3.05
N PRO A 29 10.76 -12.88 -3.07
CA PRO A 29 11.54 -12.76 -1.83
C PRO A 29 11.30 -11.46 -1.08
N ASN A 30 10.68 -10.45 -1.72
CA ASN A 30 10.44 -9.14 -1.15
C ASN A 30 8.97 -8.73 -1.35
N PRO A 31 8.41 -7.89 -0.46
CA PRO A 31 7.09 -7.28 -0.63
C PRO A 31 6.99 -6.45 -1.91
N VAL A 32 5.77 -6.29 -2.41
CA VAL A 32 5.45 -5.58 -3.65
C VAL A 32 5.45 -4.06 -3.46
N PHE A 33 5.16 -3.55 -2.26
CA PHE A 33 5.25 -2.12 -1.95
C PHE A 33 6.70 -1.66 -1.71
N THR A 34 7.33 -1.07 -2.73
CA THR A 34 8.78 -0.80 -2.74
C THR A 34 9.19 0.67 -2.89
N ALA A 35 8.25 1.61 -3.07
CA ALA A 35 8.59 3.02 -3.32
C ALA A 35 9.54 3.60 -2.25
N SER A 36 10.60 4.28 -2.68
CA SER A 36 11.62 4.94 -1.82
C SER A 36 11.67 6.44 -2.05
N ASN A 37 11.53 6.87 -3.30
CA ASN A 37 11.65 8.26 -3.72
C ASN A 37 10.37 8.67 -4.44
N ILE A 38 9.50 9.42 -3.76
CA ILE A 38 8.34 10.03 -4.40
C ILE A 38 8.76 11.39 -4.95
N HIS A 39 8.67 11.55 -6.26
CA HIS A 39 8.84 12.86 -6.91
C HIS A 39 7.50 13.59 -6.92
N TYR A 40 7.41 14.62 -6.08
CA TYR A 40 6.31 15.58 -6.09
C TYR A 40 6.63 16.67 -7.11
N ASP A 41 5.77 16.84 -8.11
CA ASP A 41 5.92 17.87 -9.16
C ASP A 41 4.65 18.72 -9.26
N VAL A 42 4.81 20.04 -9.31
CA VAL A 42 3.72 21.03 -9.40
C VAL A 42 3.72 21.63 -10.81
N ALA A 43 3.26 20.86 -11.79
CA ALA A 43 3.11 21.30 -13.17
C ALA A 43 1.67 21.05 -13.68
N SER A 44 1.21 21.84 -14.65
CA SER A 44 -0.14 21.72 -15.23
C SER A 44 -0.37 20.42 -16.03
N LYS A 45 0.69 19.62 -16.25
CA LYS A 45 0.66 18.27 -16.85
C LYS A 45 0.97 17.16 -15.83
N THR A 46 0.96 17.46 -14.53
CA THR A 46 1.21 16.48 -13.47
C THR A 46 0.07 15.46 -13.42
N ARG A 47 0.44 14.17 -13.35
CA ARG A 47 -0.50 13.10 -13.01
C ARG A 47 -0.85 13.24 -11.52
N ALA A 48 -2.01 13.80 -11.22
CA ALA A 48 -2.49 13.97 -9.85
C ALA A 48 -3.18 12.69 -9.35
N ILE A 49 -3.04 12.42 -8.05
CA ILE A 49 -3.84 11.45 -7.31
C ILE A 49 -4.69 12.26 -6.33
N SER A 50 -5.96 11.91 -6.14
CA SER A 50 -6.81 12.55 -5.11
C SER A 50 -6.20 12.42 -3.70
N CYS A 51 -5.37 11.41 -3.49
CA CYS A 51 -4.73 11.08 -2.22
C CYS A 51 -3.20 11.25 -2.32
N GLY A 52 -2.72 12.44 -2.70
CA GLY A 52 -1.29 12.71 -2.95
C GLY A 52 -0.35 12.43 -1.75
N GLY A 53 -0.90 12.40 -0.52
CA GLY A 53 -0.15 12.04 0.69
C GLY A 53 0.29 10.57 0.77
N ILE A 54 -0.25 9.68 -0.08
CA ILE A 54 0.03 8.24 0.02
C ILE A 54 1.52 7.90 -0.12
N GLY A 55 2.24 8.65 -0.96
CA GLY A 55 3.69 8.52 -1.07
C GLY A 55 4.41 8.79 0.25
N ALA A 56 4.07 9.89 0.91
CA ALA A 56 4.66 10.26 2.19
C ALA A 56 4.37 9.21 3.28
N ILE A 57 3.16 8.63 3.26
CA ILE A 57 2.78 7.54 4.18
C ILE A 57 3.63 6.28 3.89
N GLN A 58 3.77 5.87 2.63
CA GLN A 58 4.65 4.75 2.26
C GLN A 58 6.10 5.00 2.68
N LEU A 59 6.60 6.24 2.57
CA LEU A 59 7.93 6.59 3.04
C LEU A 59 8.05 6.48 4.57
N LEU A 60 7.01 6.89 5.31
CA LEU A 60 6.95 6.73 6.77
C LEU A 60 6.98 5.25 7.16
N VAL A 61 6.14 4.42 6.53
CA VAL A 61 6.08 2.96 6.74
C VAL A 61 7.46 2.34 6.57
N ARG A 62 8.18 2.74 5.51
CA ARG A 62 9.56 2.30 5.28
C ARG A 62 10.55 2.80 6.32
N LYS A 63 10.52 4.08 6.67
CA LYS A 63 11.44 4.64 7.68
C LYS A 63 11.28 3.97 9.04
N LEU A 64 10.06 3.58 9.40
CA LEU A 64 9.77 2.89 10.66
C LEU A 64 10.07 1.38 10.60
N GLY A 65 10.29 0.83 9.41
CA GLY A 65 10.47 -0.60 9.18
C GLY A 65 9.20 -1.40 9.51
N LEU A 66 8.02 -0.82 9.27
CA LEU A 66 6.74 -1.44 9.65
C LEU A 66 6.43 -2.67 8.78
N ALA A 67 6.69 -2.60 7.47
CA ALA A 67 6.44 -3.73 6.57
C ALA A 67 7.29 -4.94 6.98
N GLU A 68 8.57 -4.71 7.23
CA GLU A 68 9.52 -5.73 7.68
C GLU A 68 9.12 -6.31 9.04
N ALA A 69 8.63 -5.46 9.97
CA ALA A 69 8.16 -5.93 11.27
C ALA A 69 6.90 -6.80 11.19
N ILE A 70 5.99 -6.50 10.24
CA ILE A 70 4.82 -7.34 9.96
C ILE A 70 5.28 -8.69 9.40
N ASP A 71 6.12 -8.69 8.36
CA ASP A 71 6.54 -9.92 7.68
C ASP A 71 7.41 -10.83 8.58
N GLN A 72 8.03 -10.28 9.64
CA GLN A 72 8.79 -11.04 10.63
C GLN A 72 7.94 -11.72 11.71
N ARG A 73 6.71 -11.23 11.96
CA ARG A 73 5.90 -11.66 13.10
C ARG A 73 4.57 -12.27 12.71
N LEU A 74 4.00 -11.85 11.58
CA LEU A 74 2.73 -12.35 11.07
C LEU A 74 2.99 -13.34 9.92
N HIS A 75 2.51 -14.57 10.05
CA HIS A 75 2.78 -15.65 9.09
C HIS A 75 1.48 -16.37 8.72
N LEU A 76 0.66 -15.71 7.89
CA LEU A 76 -0.63 -16.24 7.45
C LEU A 76 -0.52 -16.98 6.13
N LEU A 77 0.45 -16.61 5.29
CA LEU A 77 0.64 -17.17 3.97
C LEU A 77 1.64 -18.31 4.00
N LYS A 78 1.30 -19.42 3.34
CA LYS A 78 2.24 -20.54 3.14
C LYS A 78 3.30 -20.22 2.09
N PHE A 79 2.94 -19.40 1.11
CA PHE A 79 3.80 -18.99 0.01
C PHE A 79 3.54 -17.52 -0.31
N HIS A 80 4.60 -16.75 -0.46
CA HIS A 80 4.52 -15.36 -0.91
C HIS A 80 4.50 -15.29 -2.43
N PHE A 81 3.31 -15.22 -3.03
CA PHE A 81 3.14 -15.27 -4.48
C PHE A 81 2.01 -14.37 -4.98
N PRO A 82 2.30 -13.13 -5.41
CA PRO A 82 3.52 -12.35 -5.21
C PRO A 82 3.52 -11.56 -3.89
N TYR A 83 2.49 -11.70 -3.05
CA TYR A 83 2.25 -10.81 -1.92
C TYR A 83 2.79 -11.37 -0.61
N HIS A 84 3.34 -10.47 0.20
CA HIS A 84 3.69 -10.69 1.60
C HIS A 84 2.54 -10.26 2.53
N GLU A 85 2.58 -10.66 3.80
CA GLU A 85 1.60 -10.25 4.80
C GLU A 85 1.50 -8.72 4.89
N SER A 86 2.64 -8.03 4.86
CA SER A 86 2.72 -6.57 4.85
C SER A 86 2.02 -5.96 3.64
N ASP A 87 2.12 -6.56 2.45
CA ASP A 87 1.42 -6.08 1.25
C ASP A 87 -0.10 -6.12 1.45
N HIS A 88 -0.62 -7.15 2.11
CA HIS A 88 -2.05 -7.22 2.40
C HIS A 88 -2.47 -6.20 3.47
N VAL A 89 -1.77 -6.16 4.60
CA VAL A 89 -2.08 -5.25 5.71
C VAL A 89 -2.03 -3.79 5.27
N LEU A 90 -0.95 -3.40 4.58
CA LEU A 90 -0.79 -2.04 4.08
C LEU A 90 -1.82 -1.69 3.01
N ASN A 91 -2.22 -2.65 2.16
CA ASN A 91 -3.26 -2.41 1.16
C ASN A 91 -4.60 -2.05 1.81
N PHE A 92 -4.97 -2.66 2.94
CA PHE A 92 -6.18 -2.28 3.68
C PHE A 92 -6.08 -0.85 4.23
N ALA A 93 -4.97 -0.53 4.90
CA ALA A 93 -4.73 0.81 5.44
C ALA A 93 -4.74 1.87 4.33
N TYR A 94 -4.09 1.59 3.20
CA TYR A 94 -4.04 2.50 2.06
C TYR A 94 -5.39 2.66 1.39
N ASN A 95 -6.18 1.60 1.31
CA ASN A 95 -7.55 1.69 0.82
C ASN A 95 -8.37 2.65 1.69
N ALA A 96 -8.34 2.48 3.02
CA ALA A 96 -9.04 3.36 3.95
C ALA A 96 -8.56 4.82 3.90
N LEU A 97 -7.24 5.04 3.89
CA LEU A 97 -6.62 6.37 3.75
C LEU A 97 -7.00 7.07 2.44
N CYS A 98 -7.33 6.29 1.40
CA CYS A 98 -7.77 6.79 0.11
C CYS A 98 -9.31 6.80 -0.01
N ASN A 99 -10.03 6.98 1.10
CA ASN A 99 -11.48 7.05 1.20
C ASN A 99 -12.22 5.76 0.79
N GLY A 100 -11.54 4.62 0.80
CA GLY A 100 -12.18 3.31 0.66
C GLY A 100 -13.02 2.99 1.90
N THR A 101 -14.21 2.46 1.68
CA THR A 101 -15.17 2.05 2.72
C THR A 101 -15.39 0.55 2.74
N CYS A 102 -15.04 -0.16 1.66
CA CYS A 102 -15.11 -1.62 1.56
C CYS A 102 -13.91 -2.19 0.77
N LEU A 103 -13.76 -3.51 0.77
CA LEU A 103 -12.70 -4.19 0.01
C LEU A 103 -12.84 -4.00 -1.49
N ASP A 104 -14.07 -3.86 -2.01
CA ASP A 104 -14.29 -3.67 -3.45
C ASP A 104 -13.69 -2.36 -3.96
N ASP A 105 -13.55 -1.34 -3.10
CA ASP A 105 -12.89 -0.07 -3.44
C ASP A 105 -11.40 -0.23 -3.80
N ILE A 106 -10.77 -1.35 -3.42
CA ILE A 106 -9.40 -1.69 -3.84
C ILE A 106 -9.32 -1.78 -5.37
N GLU A 107 -10.40 -2.16 -6.06
CA GLU A 107 -10.39 -2.25 -7.52
C GLU A 107 -10.17 -0.87 -8.18
N LEU A 108 -10.62 0.21 -7.54
CA LEU A 108 -10.33 1.57 -8.00
C LEU A 108 -8.83 1.87 -7.94
N ARG A 109 -8.16 1.44 -6.87
CA ARG A 109 -6.72 1.63 -6.66
C ARG A 109 -5.88 0.76 -7.60
N ARG A 110 -6.32 -0.49 -7.80
CA ARG A 110 -5.67 -1.45 -8.71
C ARG A 110 -5.71 -0.97 -10.17
N ASN A 111 -6.70 -0.16 -10.54
CA ASN A 111 -6.82 0.45 -11.85
C ASN A 111 -6.27 1.89 -11.93
N ASP A 112 -5.58 2.38 -10.90
CA ASP A 112 -4.94 3.69 -10.90
C ASP A 112 -3.42 3.54 -11.06
N VAL A 113 -2.94 3.84 -12.27
CA VAL A 113 -1.51 3.82 -12.60
C VAL A 113 -0.70 4.72 -11.67
N VAL A 114 -1.23 5.89 -11.31
CA VAL A 114 -0.52 6.92 -10.57
C VAL A 114 -0.40 6.49 -9.11
N PHE A 115 -1.46 5.90 -8.55
CA PHE A 115 -1.42 5.24 -7.24
C PHE A 115 -0.37 4.13 -7.18
N LEU A 116 -0.38 3.23 -8.17
CA LEU A 116 0.60 2.14 -8.27
C LEU A 116 2.04 2.67 -8.44
N ASP A 117 2.23 3.71 -9.25
CA ASP A 117 3.52 4.39 -9.42
C ASP A 117 3.99 4.99 -8.07
N ALA A 118 3.10 5.60 -7.29
CA ALA A 118 3.42 6.19 -5.99
C ALA A 118 3.82 5.16 -4.93
N LEU A 119 3.29 3.94 -5.00
CA LEU A 119 3.67 2.82 -4.13
C LEU A 119 4.84 1.99 -4.67
N GLY A 120 5.31 2.28 -5.89
CA GLY A 120 6.35 1.48 -6.55
C GLY A 120 5.90 0.07 -6.88
N ALA A 121 4.58 -0.15 -6.98
CA ALA A 121 3.98 -1.46 -7.17
C ALA A 121 3.55 -1.66 -8.63
N ASP A 122 3.79 -2.86 -9.17
CA ASP A 122 3.24 -3.25 -10.46
C ASP A 122 1.77 -3.73 -10.33
N ARG A 123 1.41 -4.28 -9.17
CA ARG A 123 0.07 -4.77 -8.84
C ARG A 123 -0.13 -4.77 -7.33
N ILE A 124 -1.38 -4.83 -6.89
CA ILE A 124 -1.78 -4.95 -5.49
C ILE A 124 -2.79 -6.09 -5.36
N PRO A 125 -2.96 -6.69 -4.16
CA PRO A 125 -4.00 -7.68 -3.92
C PRO A 125 -5.35 -7.15 -4.39
N ASP A 126 -6.08 -7.92 -5.19
CA ASP A 126 -7.44 -7.56 -5.59
C ASP A 126 -8.43 -7.80 -4.44
N PRO A 127 -9.68 -7.29 -4.51
CA PRO A 127 -10.66 -7.44 -3.43
C PRO A 127 -10.87 -8.89 -2.98
N THR A 128 -10.87 -9.84 -3.92
CA THR A 128 -11.08 -11.26 -3.60
C THR A 128 -9.90 -11.87 -2.87
N THR A 129 -8.68 -11.53 -3.30
CA THR A 129 -7.42 -11.94 -2.67
C THR A 129 -7.32 -11.34 -1.27
N ALA A 130 -7.71 -10.07 -1.12
CA ALA A 130 -7.73 -9.36 0.15
C ALA A 130 -8.74 -9.99 1.13
N GLY A 131 -9.94 -10.36 0.64
CA GLY A 131 -10.93 -11.07 1.44
C GLY A 131 -10.49 -12.48 1.84
N ASP A 132 -9.80 -13.22 0.96
CA ASP A 132 -9.21 -14.51 1.28
C ASP A 132 -8.13 -14.40 2.37
N PHE A 133 -7.30 -13.36 2.33
CA PHE A 133 -6.34 -13.06 3.39
C PHE A 133 -7.02 -12.81 4.74
N CYS A 134 -8.09 -12.02 4.79
CA CYS A 134 -8.83 -11.78 6.05
C CYS A 134 -9.37 -13.07 6.69
N ARG A 135 -9.79 -14.07 5.87
CA ARG A 135 -10.32 -15.34 6.39
C ARG A 135 -9.27 -16.21 7.08
N ARG A 136 -7.98 -15.90 6.93
CA ARG A 136 -6.87 -16.64 7.55
C ARG A 136 -6.59 -16.19 8.98
N PHE A 137 -7.06 -15.02 9.40
CA PHE A 137 -6.79 -14.50 10.73
C PHE A 137 -7.51 -15.32 11.82
N THR A 138 -6.79 -15.54 12.90
CA THR A 138 -7.32 -15.88 14.22
C THR A 138 -7.27 -14.63 15.12
N ALA A 139 -7.84 -14.73 16.33
CA ALA A 139 -7.74 -13.65 17.30
C ALA A 139 -6.28 -13.37 17.71
N GLU A 140 -5.46 -14.42 17.84
CA GLU A 140 -4.04 -14.29 18.18
C GLU A 140 -3.26 -13.52 17.10
N ASP A 141 -3.57 -13.76 15.82
CA ASP A 141 -2.94 -13.03 14.71
C ASP A 141 -3.25 -11.53 14.75
N VAL A 142 -4.46 -11.16 15.21
CA VAL A 142 -4.84 -9.75 15.39
C VAL A 142 -4.06 -9.12 16.54
N GLU A 143 -3.88 -9.83 17.65
CA GLU A 143 -3.04 -9.36 18.77
C GLU A 143 -1.58 -9.20 18.35
N ILE A 144 -1.03 -10.16 17.59
CA ILE A 144 0.33 -10.06 17.03
C ILE A 144 0.46 -8.81 16.17
N LEU A 145 -0.53 -8.51 15.33
CA LEU A 145 -0.50 -7.32 14.49
C LEU A 145 -0.60 -6.02 15.29
N GLN A 146 -1.43 -5.98 16.34
CA GLN A 146 -1.52 -4.85 17.27
C GLN A 146 -0.16 -4.63 17.98
N ASP A 147 0.45 -5.69 18.49
CA ASP A 147 1.78 -5.62 19.10
C ASP A 147 2.85 -5.10 18.14
N VAL A 148 2.85 -5.58 16.88
CA VAL A 148 3.78 -5.08 15.85
C VAL A 148 3.62 -3.57 15.68
N PHE A 149 2.38 -3.10 15.61
CA PHE A 149 2.08 -1.69 15.46
C PHE A 149 2.54 -0.88 16.68
N ASP A 150 2.26 -1.35 17.90
CA ASP A 150 2.65 -0.67 19.13
C ASP A 150 4.17 -0.55 19.29
N HIS A 151 4.92 -1.63 19.02
CA HIS A 151 6.38 -1.58 19.01
C HIS A 151 6.92 -0.61 17.94
N THR A 152 6.27 -0.57 16.78
CA THR A 152 6.66 0.36 15.71
C THR A 152 6.39 1.81 16.09
N ARG A 153 5.26 2.09 16.76
CA ARG A 153 4.91 3.43 17.26
C ARG A 153 5.97 3.97 18.21
N VAL A 154 6.53 3.15 19.10
CA VAL A 154 7.60 3.59 20.02
C VAL A 154 8.78 4.22 19.27
N LYS A 155 9.14 3.71 18.09
CA LYS A 155 10.18 4.32 17.25
C LYS A 155 9.79 5.73 16.80
N LEU A 156 8.54 5.91 16.36
CA LEU A 156 8.01 7.21 15.94
C LEU A 156 8.01 8.23 17.09
N TRP A 157 7.59 7.81 18.29
CA TRP A 157 7.54 8.69 19.46
C TRP A 157 8.94 9.16 19.90
N LYS A 158 9.96 8.29 19.79
CA LYS A 158 11.36 8.66 20.10
C LYS A 158 11.96 9.72 19.18
N GLU A 159 11.43 9.87 17.98
CA GLU A 159 11.88 10.87 17.00
C GLU A 159 11.18 12.24 17.19
N GLN A 160 10.21 12.34 18.11
CA GLN A 160 9.52 13.61 18.36
C GLN A 160 10.38 14.54 19.23
N PRO A 161 10.38 15.85 18.95
CA PRO A 161 11.10 16.82 19.75
C PRO A 161 10.48 16.96 21.15
N PRO A 162 11.23 17.40 22.19
CA PRO A 162 10.69 17.53 23.55
C PRO A 162 9.41 18.37 23.62
N GLU A 163 9.34 19.45 22.83
CA GLU A 163 8.20 20.37 22.78
C GLU A 163 6.90 19.69 22.31
N PHE A 164 7.00 18.56 21.59
CA PHE A 164 5.85 17.77 21.18
C PHE A 164 5.09 17.15 22.36
N PHE A 165 5.79 16.87 23.46
CA PHE A 165 5.22 16.24 24.66
C PHE A 165 4.65 17.26 25.65
N ASP A 166 4.81 18.56 25.40
CA ASP A 166 4.27 19.61 26.28
C ASP A 166 2.74 19.78 26.11
N GLU A 167 2.18 19.29 25.00
CA GLU A 167 0.74 19.34 24.68
C GLU A 167 0.01 17.99 24.87
N ALA A 168 0.72 16.96 25.36
CA ALA A 168 0.21 15.58 25.50
C ALA A 168 -0.52 15.29 26.81
#